data_AF-A0A3B8Q9F5-F1
#
_entry.id   AF-A0A3B8Q9F5-F1
#
_cell.length_a   1.000
_cell.length_b   1.000
_cell.length_c   1.000
_cell.angle_alpha   90.00
_cell.angle_beta   90.00
_cell.angle_gamma   90.00
#
_symmetry.space_group_name_H-M   'P 1'
#
loop_
_entity.id
_entity.type
_entity.pdbx_description
1 polymer ?
#
loop_
_entity_poly.entity_id
_entity_poly.type
_entity_poly.pdbx_seq_one_letter_code
_entity_poly.pdbx_strand_id
1 'polypeptide(L)'
;MSIFTKLSTVIKSNINDLISRSENPEKMLNQIILDMRDQLAKAKREVAAAIADERKLLASLDAEVKQMRQWEHRALLAVKEGRDDLAKQALVRQQEHKERASTLDGTWRTQAAETEKLKGSLRQLNDKIEEAKRKRNLLVAKQRRAQAQRRIHETMSGLSNT
;
A
#
# COMPACT_ATOMS: atom_id res chain seq x y z
N MET A 1 10.13 -6.45 14.47
CA MET A 1 10.89 -5.17 14.36
C MET A 1 10.86 -4.71 12.93
N SER A 2 10.10 -3.63 12.67
CA SER A 2 9.65 -3.27 11.33
C SER A 2 10.78 -2.71 10.46
N ILE A 3 10.85 -3.18 9.22
CA ILE A 3 11.67 -2.66 8.12
C ILE A 3 11.54 -1.13 7.99
N PHE A 4 10.36 -0.59 8.34
CA PHE A 4 10.09 0.84 8.45
C PHE A 4 11.01 1.58 9.43
N THR A 5 11.36 0.96 10.56
CA THR A 5 12.21 1.56 11.58
C THR A 5 13.65 1.63 11.08
N LYS A 6 14.15 0.56 10.45
CA LYS A 6 15.48 0.57 9.82
C LYS A 6 15.57 1.62 8.70
N LEU A 7 14.52 1.75 7.89
CA LEU A 7 14.46 2.71 6.78
C LEU A 7 14.38 4.17 7.27
N SER A 8 13.62 4.45 8.33
CA SER A 8 13.55 5.77 8.97
C SER A 8 14.91 6.16 9.58
N THR A 9 15.59 5.24 10.25
CA THR A 9 16.90 5.48 10.87
C THR A 9 17.98 5.79 9.83
N VAL A 10 17.95 5.12 8.68
CA VAL A 10 18.88 5.38 7.57
C VAL A 10 18.64 6.77 6.94
N ILE A 11 17.39 7.21 6.81
CA ILE A 11 17.06 8.52 6.20
C ILE A 11 17.35 9.70 7.14
N LYS A 12 17.11 9.56 8.46
CA LYS A 12 17.21 10.67 9.41
C LYS A 12 18.57 10.84 10.08
N SER A 13 19.32 9.76 10.33
CA SER A 13 20.48 9.83 11.24
C SER A 13 21.84 9.65 10.59
N ASN A 14 21.95 8.86 9.50
CA ASN A 14 23.25 8.36 9.06
C ASN A 14 23.73 8.84 7.69
N ILE A 15 23.02 9.72 6.98
CA ILE A 15 23.48 10.16 5.66
C ILE A 15 24.83 10.90 5.75
N ASN A 16 25.06 11.72 6.77
CA ASN A 16 26.36 12.39 6.96
C ASN A 16 27.47 11.40 7.37
N ASP A 17 27.19 10.45 8.26
CA ASP A 17 28.20 9.49 8.78
C ASP A 17 28.47 8.30 7.84
N LEU A 18 27.52 7.91 6.98
CA LEU A 18 27.74 6.90 5.94
C LEU A 18 28.53 7.45 4.77
N ILE A 19 28.41 8.75 4.46
CA ILE A 19 29.22 9.40 3.42
C ILE A 19 30.68 9.52 3.85
N SER A 20 30.96 9.70 5.14
CA SER A 20 32.33 9.80 5.65
C SER A 20 33.06 8.46 5.76
N ARG A 21 32.32 7.33 5.86
CA ARG A 21 32.88 5.97 6.05
C ARG A 21 32.76 5.01 4.86
N SER A 22 31.97 5.33 3.84
CA SER A 22 31.82 4.46 2.66
C SER A 22 32.81 4.84 1.56
N GLU A 23 33.55 3.86 1.04
CA GLU A 23 34.37 4.04 -0.18
C GLU A 23 33.54 4.47 -1.39
N ASN A 24 32.25 4.10 -1.45
CA ASN A 24 31.35 4.41 -2.57
C ASN A 24 29.89 4.64 -2.11
N PRO A 25 29.56 5.82 -1.55
CA PRO A 25 28.22 6.12 -1.03
C PRO A 25 27.14 6.12 -2.13
N GLU A 26 27.50 6.42 -3.39
CA GLU A 26 26.60 6.35 -4.53
C GLU A 26 26.05 4.93 -4.75
N LYS A 27 26.91 3.91 -4.69
CA LYS A 27 26.54 2.51 -4.90
C LYS A 27 25.62 2.00 -3.79
N MET A 28 25.92 2.35 -2.54
CA MET A 28 25.08 1.99 -1.39
C MET A 28 23.69 2.63 -1.46
N LEU A 29 23.61 3.93 -1.76
CA LEU A 29 22.33 4.63 -1.91
C LEU A 29 21.48 4.05 -3.06
N ASN A 30 22.13 3.68 -4.16
CA ASN A 30 21.46 2.98 -5.26
C ASN A 30 20.90 1.63 -4.84
N GLN A 31 21.66 0.82 -4.11
CA GLN A 31 21.20 -0.47 -3.63
C GLN A 31 19.98 -0.34 -2.69
N ILE A 32 20.03 0.61 -1.75
CA ILE A 32 18.91 0.85 -0.83
C ILE A 32 17.64 1.23 -1.61
N ILE A 33 17.75 2.09 -2.63
CA ILE A 33 16.61 2.47 -3.46
C ILE A 33 16.08 1.26 -4.25
N LEU A 34 16.95 0.38 -4.74
CA LEU A 34 16.53 -0.86 -5.43
C LEU A 34 15.78 -1.79 -4.48
N ASP A 35 16.33 -2.05 -3.29
CA ASP A 35 15.70 -2.89 -2.27
C ASP A 35 14.33 -2.34 -1.85
N MET A 36 14.21 -1.02 -1.70
CA MET A 36 12.92 -0.37 -1.40
C MET A 36 11.90 -0.54 -2.54
N ARG A 37 12.35 -0.50 -3.81
CA ARG A 37 11.46 -0.70 -4.97
C ARG A 37 10.98 -2.15 -5.06
N ASP A 38 11.84 -3.11 -4.75
CA ASP A 38 11.45 -4.52 -4.69
C ASP A 38 10.45 -4.78 -3.55
N GLN A 39 10.66 -4.16 -2.39
CA GLN A 39 9.70 -4.21 -1.29
C GLN A 39 8.38 -3.54 -1.66
N LEU A 40 8.40 -2.39 -2.35
CA LEU A 40 7.20 -1.74 -2.86
C LEU A 40 6.44 -2.66 -3.84
N ALA A 41 7.14 -3.39 -4.70
CA ALA A 41 6.53 -4.34 -5.61
C ALA A 41 5.86 -5.52 -4.87
N LYS A 42 6.49 -6.05 -3.82
CA LYS A 42 5.89 -7.08 -2.96
C LYS A 42 4.65 -6.56 -2.24
N ALA A 43 4.75 -5.39 -1.59
CA ALA A 43 3.64 -4.76 -0.90
C ALA A 43 2.47 -4.47 -1.87
N LYS A 44 2.74 -4.02 -3.11
CA LYS A 44 1.71 -3.86 -4.15
C LYS A 44 0.92 -5.14 -4.40
N ARG A 45 1.58 -6.31 -4.46
CA ARG A 45 0.90 -7.59 -4.67
C ARG A 45 0.03 -7.98 -3.49
N GLU A 46 0.52 -7.79 -2.26
CA GLU A 46 -0.25 -8.05 -1.05
C GLU A 46 -1.49 -7.15 -0.95
N VAL A 47 -1.33 -5.85 -1.24
CA VAL A 47 -2.47 -4.92 -1.31
C VAL A 47 -3.45 -5.30 -2.41
N ALA A 48 -2.97 -5.75 -3.58
CA ALA A 48 -3.84 -6.23 -4.64
C ALA A 48 -4.63 -7.48 -4.23
N ALA A 49 -4.03 -8.41 -3.49
CA ALA A 49 -4.72 -9.56 -2.94
C ALA A 49 -5.79 -9.12 -1.94
N ALA A 50 -5.47 -8.21 -1.01
CA ALA A 50 -6.44 -7.66 -0.05
C ALA A 50 -7.63 -6.97 -0.74
N ILE A 51 -7.39 -6.22 -1.83
CA ILE A 51 -8.45 -5.60 -2.65
C ILE A 51 -9.31 -6.68 -3.33
N ALA A 52 -8.70 -7.76 -3.81
CA ALA A 52 -9.43 -8.86 -4.43
C ALA A 52 -10.34 -9.56 -3.42
N ASP A 53 -9.86 -9.78 -2.19
CA ASP A 53 -10.65 -10.38 -1.12
C ASP A 53 -11.78 -9.45 -0.63
N GLU A 54 -11.51 -8.14 -0.51
CA GLU A 54 -12.52 -7.11 -0.28
C GLU A 54 -13.64 -7.17 -1.34
N ARG A 55 -13.27 -7.27 -2.62
CA ARG A 55 -14.23 -7.38 -3.73
C ARG A 55 -15.03 -8.67 -3.70
N LYS A 56 -14.42 -9.80 -3.32
CA LYS A 56 -15.14 -11.07 -3.16
C LYS A 56 -16.18 -10.97 -2.05
N LEU A 57 -15.83 -10.37 -0.91
CA LEU A 57 -16.78 -10.14 0.18
C LEU A 57 -17.95 -9.26 -0.27
N LEU A 58 -17.66 -8.18 -1.00
CA LEU A 58 -18.70 -7.31 -1.55
C LEU A 58 -19.63 -8.06 -2.51
N ALA A 59 -19.07 -8.90 -3.40
CA ALA A 59 -19.87 -9.70 -4.32
C ALA A 59 -20.78 -10.70 -3.58
N SER A 60 -20.28 -11.33 -2.51
CA SER A 60 -21.09 -12.21 -1.65
C SER A 60 -22.20 -11.44 -0.93
N LEU A 61 -21.90 -10.24 -0.42
CA LEU A 61 -22.89 -9.36 0.20
C LEU A 61 -24.01 -9.00 -0.79
N ASP A 62 -23.64 -8.56 -2.00
CA ASP A 62 -24.60 -8.21 -3.04
C ASP A 62 -25.47 -9.40 -3.45
N ALA A 63 -24.90 -10.62 -3.46
CA ALA A 63 -25.67 -11.84 -3.73
C ALA A 63 -26.72 -12.11 -2.64
N GLU A 64 -26.36 -12.00 -1.36
CA GLU A 64 -27.30 -12.17 -0.24
C GLU A 64 -28.38 -11.09 -0.25
N VAL A 65 -28.03 -9.82 -0.51
CA VAL A 65 -28.99 -8.72 -0.65
C VAL A 65 -29.94 -8.95 -1.81
N LYS A 66 -29.44 -9.47 -2.94
CA LYS A 66 -30.29 -9.83 -4.08
C LYS A 66 -31.27 -10.95 -3.73
N GLN A 67 -30.83 -11.97 -3.01
CA GLN A 67 -31.71 -13.05 -2.54
C GLN A 67 -32.77 -12.54 -1.55
N MET A 68 -32.37 -11.70 -0.60
CA MET A 68 -33.30 -11.02 0.31
C MET A 68 -34.41 -10.29 -0.46
N ARG A 69 -34.06 -9.48 -1.47
CA ARG A 69 -35.05 -8.76 -2.31
C ARG A 69 -35.95 -9.71 -3.11
N GLN A 70 -35.42 -10.84 -3.59
CA GLN A 70 -36.23 -11.82 -4.31
C GLN A 70 -37.27 -12.47 -3.39
N TRP A 71 -36.88 -12.83 -2.17
CA TRP A 71 -37.81 -13.38 -1.18
C TRP A 71 -38.85 -12.37 -0.71
N GLU A 72 -38.46 -11.10 -0.56
CA GLU A 72 -39.38 -10.00 -0.30
C GLU A 72 -40.43 -9.86 -1.43
N HIS A 73 -39.99 -9.90 -2.68
CA HIS A 73 -40.90 -9.85 -3.83
C HIS A 73 -41.86 -11.05 -3.86
N ARG A 74 -41.36 -12.26 -3.56
CA ARG A 74 -42.20 -13.46 -3.45
C ARG A 74 -43.22 -13.36 -2.32
N ALA A 75 -42.84 -12.81 -1.18
CA ALA A 75 -43.75 -12.56 -0.06
C ALA A 75 -44.87 -11.59 -0.48
N LEU A 76 -44.52 -10.49 -1.16
CA LEU A 76 -45.49 -9.52 -1.68
C LEU A 76 -46.48 -10.15 -2.67
N LEU A 77 -46.01 -11.02 -3.57
CA LEU A 77 -46.89 -11.73 -4.50
C LEU A 77 -47.82 -12.71 -3.76
N ALA A 78 -47.29 -13.48 -2.80
CA ALA A 78 -48.09 -14.42 -2.02
C ALA A 78 -49.20 -13.71 -1.22
N VAL A 79 -48.92 -12.54 -0.64
CA VAL A 79 -49.94 -11.71 0.03
C VAL A 79 -51.01 -11.25 -0.95
N LYS A 80 -50.63 -10.79 -2.15
CA LYS A 80 -51.60 -10.39 -3.19
C LYS A 80 -52.50 -11.52 -3.64
N GLU A 81 -52.00 -12.76 -3.63
CA GLU A 81 -52.77 -13.96 -3.96
C GLU A 81 -53.55 -14.54 -2.76
N GLY A 82 -53.53 -13.89 -1.59
CA GLY A 82 -54.20 -14.35 -0.38
C GLY A 82 -53.58 -15.60 0.25
N ARG A 83 -52.32 -15.92 -0.08
CA ARG A 83 -51.59 -17.10 0.41
C ARG A 83 -50.68 -16.72 1.58
N ASP A 84 -51.30 -16.41 2.71
CA ASP A 84 -50.61 -15.89 3.90
C ASP A 84 -49.53 -16.83 4.45
N ASP A 85 -49.73 -18.15 4.37
CA ASP A 85 -48.74 -19.14 4.83
C ASP A 85 -47.46 -19.10 3.99
N LEU A 86 -47.59 -18.94 2.66
CA LEU A 86 -46.44 -18.80 1.76
C LEU A 86 -45.74 -17.45 1.97
N ALA A 87 -46.51 -16.39 2.23
CA ALA A 87 -45.95 -15.08 2.55
C ALA A 87 -45.09 -15.13 3.81
N LYS A 88 -45.58 -15.76 4.88
CA LYS A 88 -44.81 -15.94 6.13
C LYS A 88 -43.52 -16.72 5.89
N GLN A 89 -43.57 -17.84 5.15
CA GLN A 89 -42.36 -18.62 4.84
C GLN A 89 -41.35 -17.82 4.02
N ALA A 90 -41.81 -17.04 3.04
CA ALA A 90 -40.95 -16.17 2.24
C ALA A 90 -40.30 -15.05 3.10
N LEU A 91 -41.02 -14.48 4.06
CA LEU A 91 -40.48 -13.49 4.99
C LEU A 91 -39.43 -14.09 5.95
N VAL A 92 -39.61 -15.33 6.41
CA VAL A 92 -38.58 -16.03 7.20
C VAL A 92 -37.29 -16.17 6.39
N ARG A 93 -37.39 -16.61 5.13
CA ARG A 93 -36.22 -16.71 4.23
C ARG A 93 -35.58 -15.35 3.95
N GLN A 94 -36.40 -14.32 3.73
CA GLN A 94 -35.91 -12.95 3.57
C GLN A 94 -35.08 -12.52 4.79
N GLN A 95 -35.60 -12.76 6.01
CA GLN A 95 -34.93 -12.41 7.25
C GLN A 95 -33.59 -13.16 7.42
N GLU A 96 -33.53 -14.45 7.11
CA GLU A 96 -32.27 -15.22 7.11
C GLU A 96 -31.22 -14.60 6.18
N HIS A 97 -31.59 -14.26 4.95
CA HIS A 97 -30.68 -13.61 3.99
C HIS A 97 -30.28 -12.19 4.44
N LYS A 98 -31.18 -11.46 5.09
CA LYS A 98 -30.91 -10.13 5.65
C LYS A 98 -29.88 -10.19 6.78
N GLU A 99 -29.98 -11.16 7.67
CA GLU A 99 -29.02 -11.37 8.77
C GLU A 99 -27.64 -11.76 8.24
N ARG A 100 -27.58 -12.66 7.26
CA ARG A 100 -26.33 -12.99 6.55
C ARG A 100 -25.71 -11.78 5.88
N ALA A 101 -26.51 -10.98 5.15
CA ALA A 101 -26.04 -9.75 4.53
C ALA A 101 -25.52 -8.75 5.58
N SER A 102 -26.21 -8.57 6.70
CA SER A 102 -25.76 -7.68 7.78
C SER A 102 -24.41 -8.10 8.37
N THR A 103 -24.19 -9.42 8.51
CA THR A 103 -22.92 -9.95 9.02
C THR A 103 -21.80 -9.71 8.00
N LEU A 104 -22.05 -10.00 6.73
CA LEU A 104 -21.10 -9.77 5.64
C LEU A 104 -20.76 -8.29 5.46
N ASP A 105 -21.73 -7.38 5.62
CA ASP A 105 -21.51 -5.93 5.55
C ASP A 105 -20.55 -5.47 6.65
N GLY A 106 -20.71 -5.95 7.89
CA GLY A 106 -19.79 -5.65 8.99
C GLY A 106 -18.36 -6.12 8.73
N THR A 107 -18.21 -7.36 8.23
CA THR A 107 -16.89 -7.89 7.84
C THR A 107 -16.29 -7.11 6.67
N TRP A 108 -17.07 -6.82 5.63
CA TRP A 108 -16.63 -6.06 4.47
C TRP A 108 -16.17 -4.66 4.85
N ARG A 109 -16.91 -3.93 5.70
CA ARG A 109 -16.51 -2.60 6.17
C ARG A 109 -15.17 -2.61 6.89
N THR A 110 -14.94 -3.62 7.72
CA THR A 110 -13.67 -3.78 8.45
C THR A 110 -12.53 -4.02 7.46
N GLN A 111 -12.72 -4.96 6.52
CA GLN A 111 -11.73 -5.28 5.49
C GLN A 111 -11.44 -4.09 4.56
N ALA A 112 -12.46 -3.34 4.18
CA ALA A 112 -12.33 -2.15 3.33
C ALA A 112 -11.52 -1.06 4.05
N ALA A 113 -11.78 -0.83 5.33
CA ALA A 113 -11.02 0.14 6.13
C ALA A 113 -9.53 -0.25 6.26
N GLU A 114 -9.24 -1.54 6.46
CA GLU A 114 -7.86 -2.04 6.47
C GLU A 114 -7.18 -1.91 5.10
N THR A 115 -7.90 -2.26 4.04
CA THR A 115 -7.39 -2.16 2.66
C THR A 115 -7.08 -0.72 2.28
N GLU A 116 -7.89 0.25 2.70
CA GLU A 116 -7.59 1.68 2.52
C GLU A 116 -6.35 2.13 3.32
N LYS A 117 -6.16 1.66 4.56
CA LYS A 117 -4.92 1.94 5.31
C LYS A 117 -3.69 1.37 4.60
N LEU A 118 -3.80 0.18 4.02
CA LEU A 118 -2.72 -0.43 3.25
C LEU A 118 -2.40 0.35 1.96
N LYS A 119 -3.43 0.78 1.22
CA LYS A 119 -3.27 1.66 0.04
C LYS A 119 -2.59 2.97 0.42
N GLY A 120 -2.98 3.59 1.54
CA GLY A 120 -2.35 4.80 2.07
C GLY A 120 -0.87 4.60 2.41
N SER A 121 -0.56 3.52 3.13
CA SER A 121 0.82 3.15 3.49
C SER A 121 1.70 2.92 2.26
N LEU A 122 1.12 2.32 1.21
CA LEU A 122 1.80 2.09 -0.06
C LEU A 122 2.16 3.40 -0.78
N ARG A 123 1.24 4.39 -0.77
CA ARG A 123 1.52 5.73 -1.31
C ARG A 123 2.65 6.41 -0.55
N GLN A 124 2.61 6.37 0.78
CA GLN A 124 3.69 6.92 1.62
C GLN A 124 5.05 6.27 1.36
N LEU A 125 5.08 4.95 1.15
CA LEU A 125 6.31 4.23 0.80
C LEU A 125 6.85 4.71 -0.56
N ASN A 126 5.98 4.89 -1.55
CA ASN A 126 6.34 5.41 -2.85
C ASN A 126 6.93 6.83 -2.76
N ASP A 127 6.29 7.71 -1.98
CA ASP A 127 6.76 9.09 -1.80
C ASP A 127 8.14 9.15 -1.12
N LYS A 128 8.37 8.30 -0.12
CA LYS A 128 9.68 8.17 0.54
C LYS A 128 10.77 7.66 -0.41
N ILE A 129 10.43 6.74 -1.32
CA ILE A 129 11.36 6.25 -2.35
C ILE A 129 11.75 7.39 -3.30
N GLU A 130 10.79 8.21 -3.73
CA GLU A 130 11.07 9.39 -4.56
C GLU A 130 11.91 10.43 -3.82
N GLU A 131 11.64 10.67 -2.53
CA GLU A 131 12.47 11.54 -1.71
C GLU A 131 13.90 11.02 -1.57
N ALA A 132 14.08 9.72 -1.34
CA ALA A 132 15.39 9.07 -1.26
C ALA A 132 16.17 9.22 -2.58
N LYS A 133 15.51 9.05 -3.73
CA LYS A 133 16.11 9.29 -5.05
C LYS A 133 16.57 10.74 -5.23
N ARG A 134 15.74 11.71 -4.84
CA ARG A 134 16.11 13.14 -4.90
C ARG A 134 17.32 13.44 -4.03
N LYS A 135 17.33 12.96 -2.79
CA LYS A 135 18.46 13.10 -1.86
C LYS A 135 19.73 12.46 -2.43
N ARG A 136 19.65 11.25 -2.98
CA ARG A 136 20.79 10.61 -3.66
C ARG A 136 21.34 11.50 -4.77
N ASN A 137 20.50 11.97 -5.68
CA ASN A 137 20.95 12.81 -6.80
C ASN A 137 21.70 14.05 -6.34
N LEU A 138 21.21 14.71 -5.28
CA LEU A 138 21.87 15.86 -4.68
C LEU A 138 23.24 15.49 -4.09
N LEU A 139 23.33 14.38 -3.37
CA LEU A 139 24.57 13.92 -2.75
C LEU A 139 25.62 13.53 -3.79
N VAL A 140 25.21 12.80 -4.84
CA VAL A 140 26.10 12.44 -5.96
C VAL A 140 26.61 13.69 -6.68
N ALA A 141 25.74 14.68 -6.93
CA ALA A 141 26.16 15.94 -7.54
C ALA A 141 27.17 16.72 -6.66
N LYS A 142 26.93 16.78 -5.35
CA LYS A 142 27.88 17.39 -4.38
C LYS A 142 29.23 16.66 -4.37
N GLN A 143 29.22 15.32 -4.35
CA GLN A 143 30.43 14.51 -4.38
C GLN A 143 31.23 14.74 -5.67
N ARG A 144 30.57 14.74 -6.84
CA ARG A 144 31.21 15.04 -8.13
C ARG A 144 31.84 16.42 -8.15
N ARG A 145 31.14 17.44 -7.62
CA ARG A 145 31.69 18.81 -7.51
C ARG A 145 32.93 18.86 -6.61
N ALA A 146 32.89 18.21 -5.45
CA ALA A 146 34.03 18.14 -4.54
C ALA A 146 35.23 17.42 -5.16
N GLN A 147 35.00 16.31 -5.87
CA GLN A 147 36.04 15.58 -6.61
C GLN A 147 36.65 16.43 -7.73
N ALA A 148 35.83 17.16 -8.50
CA ALA A 148 36.33 18.07 -9.52
C ALA A 148 37.20 19.19 -8.93
N GLN A 149 36.79 19.79 -7.80
CA GLN A 149 37.59 20.79 -7.09
C GLN A 149 38.92 20.22 -6.60
N ARG A 150 38.95 19.00 -6.04
CA ARG A 150 40.18 18.33 -5.62
C ARG A 150 41.12 18.08 -6.80
N ARG A 151 40.60 17.53 -7.91
CA ARG A 151 41.41 17.31 -9.13
C ARG A 151 42.04 18.60 -9.66
N ILE A 152 41.29 19.71 -9.68
CA ILE A 152 41.83 21.01 -10.10
C ILE A 152 42.95 21.44 -9.15
N HIS A 153 42.74 21.34 -7.84
CA HIS A 153 43.75 21.71 -6.85
C HIS A 153 45.03 20.85 -6.94
N GLU A 154 44.90 19.53 -7.09
CA GLU A 154 46.01 18.59 -7.31
C GLU A 154 46.77 18.90 -8.60
N THR A 155 46.06 19.21 -9.69
CA THR A 155 46.69 19.60 -10.97
C THR A 155 47.46 20.91 -10.82
N MET A 156 46.89 21.89 -10.12
CA MET A 156 47.54 23.18 -9.89
C MET A 156 48.74 23.09 -8.95
N SER A 157 48.69 22.26 -7.89
CA SER A 157 49.85 22.06 -7.02
C SER A 157 50.96 21.28 -7.72
N GLY A 158 50.61 20.30 -8.56
CA GLY A 158 51.56 19.57 -9.40
C GLY A 158 52.28 20.45 -10.41
N LEU A 159 51.59 21.43 -11.00
CA LEU A 159 52.17 22.42 -11.92
C LEU A 159 53.06 23.46 -11.23
N SER A 160 52.87 23.72 -9.93
CA SER A 160 53.68 24.68 -9.17
C SER A 160 54.96 24.07 -8.59
N ASN A 161 55.13 22.74 -8.69
CA ASN A 161 56.26 21.97 -8.17
C ASN A 161 57.20 21.47 -9.29
N THR A 162 57.00 21.92 -10.52
CA THR A 162 57.86 21.76 -11.71
C THR A 162 58.30 23.13 -12.19
#